data_AF-A0A7W3RDK9-F1
#
_entry.id   AF-A0A7W3RDK9-F1
#
_cell.length_a   1.000
_cell.length_b   1.000
_cell.length_c   1.000
_cell.angle_alpha   90.00
_cell.angle_beta   90.00
_cell.angle_gamma   90.00
#
_symmetry.space_group_name_H-M   'P 1'
#
loop_
_entity.id
_entity.type
_entity.pdbx_description
1 polymer ?
#
loop_
_entity_poly.entity_id
_entity_poly.type
_entity_poly.pdbx_seq_one_letter_code
_entity_poly.pdbx_strand_id
1 'polypeptide(L)'
;MDQQEFKKCKRKLFELSNQLRSRFENNHQELWYSFTMSVDSNRKLNIHYDYTNWFDTKYSFSDQMIIWKRKYLGEEASEEKDIALVAKYDSEFPNDPI
;
A
#
# COMPACT_ATOMS: atom_id res chain seq x y z
N MET A 1 20.05 7.25 12.89
CA MET A 1 18.85 8.05 12.62
C MET A 1 18.12 8.26 13.92
N ASP A 2 17.97 9.50 14.36
CA ASP A 2 17.20 9.83 15.55
C ASP A 2 15.70 9.98 15.23
N GLN A 3 14.87 10.12 16.27
CA GLN A 3 13.42 10.22 16.12
C GLN A 3 12.98 11.48 15.33
N GLN A 4 13.72 12.59 15.43
CA GLN A 4 13.40 13.82 14.71
C GLN A 4 13.73 13.68 13.23
N GLU A 5 14.88 13.11 12.89
CA GLU A 5 15.29 12.81 11.53
C GLU A 5 14.30 11.85 10.86
N PHE A 6 13.89 10.77 11.55
CA PHE A 6 12.86 9.86 11.06
C PHE A 6 11.54 10.58 10.76
N LYS A 7 11.08 11.45 11.66
CA LYS A 7 9.87 12.27 11.46
C LYS A 7 9.99 13.21 10.25
N LYS A 8 11.16 13.82 10.05
CA LYS A 8 11.44 14.68 8.88
C LYS A 8 11.36 13.87 7.58
N CYS A 9 11.99 12.70 7.54
CA CYS A 9 11.94 11.80 6.38
C CYS A 9 10.50 11.35 6.07
N LYS A 10 9.74 10.95 7.09
CA LYS A 10 8.32 10.56 6.91
C LYS A 10 7.48 11.69 6.33
N ARG A 11 7.65 12.92 6.84
CA ARG A 11 6.93 14.09 6.31
C ARG A 11 7.33 14.37 4.85
N LYS A 12 8.62 14.27 4.52
CA LYS A 12 9.10 14.50 3.16
C LYS A 12 8.57 13.45 2.18
N LEU A 13 8.52 12.18 2.59
CA LEU A 13 7.94 11.11 1.78
C LEU A 13 6.46 11.37 1.49
N PHE A 14 5.69 11.78 2.50
CA PHE A 14 4.28 12.13 2.33
C PHE A 14 4.10 13.32 1.36
N GLU A 15 4.90 14.37 1.51
CA GLU A 15 4.90 15.53 0.61
C GLU A 15 5.20 15.13 -0.85
N LEU A 16 6.23 14.31 -1.07
CA LEU A 16 6.60 13.81 -2.39
C LEU A 16 5.51 12.92 -3.01
N SER A 17 4.86 12.10 -2.18
CA SER A 17 3.75 11.24 -2.61
C SER A 17 2.56 12.07 -3.12
N ASN A 18 2.23 13.17 -2.43
CA ASN A 18 1.19 14.10 -2.88
C ASN A 18 1.59 14.83 -4.16
N GLN A 19 2.85 15.27 -4.27
CA GLN A 19 3.35 15.88 -5.51
C GLN A 19 3.25 14.92 -6.69
N LEU A 20 3.59 13.64 -6.51
CA LEU A 20 3.44 12.60 -7.52
C LEU A 20 1.97 12.43 -7.93
N ARG A 21 1.05 12.36 -6.97
CA ARG A 21 -0.39 12.27 -7.24
C ARG A 21 -0.90 13.49 -8.03
N SER A 22 -0.49 14.70 -7.66
CA SER A 22 -0.86 15.92 -8.39
C SER A 22 -0.30 15.94 -9.81
N ARG A 23 0.83 15.27 -10.09
CA ARG A 23 1.32 15.13 -11.47
C ARG A 23 0.40 14.24 -12.30
N PHE A 24 -0.16 13.17 -11.75
CA PHE A 24 -1.14 12.34 -12.45
C PHE A 24 -2.40 13.15 -12.79
N GLU A 25 -2.94 13.88 -11.81
CA GLU A 25 -4.10 14.75 -11.98
C GLU A 25 -3.90 15.79 -13.09
N ASN A 26 -2.78 16.51 -13.05
CA ASN A 26 -2.45 17.54 -14.04
C ASN A 26 -2.23 16.98 -15.46
N ASN A 27 -1.94 15.68 -15.59
CA ASN A 27 -1.81 14.99 -16.87
C ASN A 27 -3.08 14.21 -17.24
N HIS A 28 -4.21 14.46 -16.57
CA HIS A 28 -5.49 13.78 -16.78
C HIS A 28 -5.40 12.25 -16.67
N GLN A 29 -4.48 11.76 -15.83
CA GLN A 29 -4.38 10.34 -15.52
C GLN A 29 -5.33 9.99 -14.37
N GLU A 30 -5.80 8.75 -14.36
CA GLU A 30 -6.59 8.22 -13.26
C GLU A 30 -5.80 8.30 -11.94
N LEU A 31 -6.48 8.63 -10.84
CA LEU A 31 -5.84 8.75 -9.54
C LEU A 31 -5.91 7.42 -8.79
N TRP A 32 -4.75 6.91 -8.42
CA TRP A 32 -4.60 5.77 -7.53
C TRP A 32 -5.00 6.12 -6.09
N TYR A 33 -5.32 5.15 -5.24
CA TYR A 33 -5.64 5.34 -3.82
C TYR A 33 -4.47 4.97 -2.91
N SER A 34 -3.70 3.97 -3.32
CA SER A 34 -2.48 3.52 -2.67
C SER A 34 -1.43 3.16 -3.72
N PHE A 35 -0.18 3.00 -3.29
CA PHE A 35 0.89 2.49 -4.14
C PHE A 35 1.92 1.77 -3.30
N THR A 36 2.52 0.73 -3.87
CA THR A 36 3.60 -0.05 -3.28
C THR A 36 4.89 0.22 -4.05
N MET A 37 5.96 0.59 -3.35
CA MET A 37 7.29 0.75 -3.94
C MET A 37 8.23 -0.33 -3.44
N SER A 38 9.02 -0.91 -4.34
CA SER A 38 10.10 -1.83 -4.00
C SER A 38 11.38 -1.50 -4.77
N VAL A 39 12.51 -1.75 -4.14
CA VAL A 39 13.83 -1.64 -4.78
C VAL A 39 14.49 -3.01 -4.68
N ASP A 40 14.84 -3.58 -5.82
CA ASP A 40 15.51 -4.88 -5.85
C ASP A 40 17.02 -4.76 -5.57
N SER A 41 17.70 -5.90 -5.46
CA SER A 41 19.15 -5.96 -5.24
C SER A 41 19.97 -5.33 -6.37
N ASN A 42 19.40 -5.17 -7.56
CA ASN A 42 20.02 -4.52 -8.71
C ASN A 42 19.77 -3.00 -8.72
N ARG A 43 19.14 -2.45 -7.68
CA ARG A 43 18.73 -1.03 -7.56
C ARG A 43 17.65 -0.62 -8.56
N LYS A 44 16.86 -1.58 -9.07
CA LYS A 44 15.70 -1.27 -9.90
C LYS A 44 14.53 -0.91 -8.99
N LEU A 45 13.98 0.29 -9.19
CA LEU A 45 12.76 0.75 -8.56
C LEU A 45 11.55 0.19 -9.32
N ASN A 46 10.64 -0.46 -8.61
CA ASN A 46 9.32 -0.85 -9.11
C ASN A 46 8.25 -0.13 -8.29
N ILE A 47 7.20 0.34 -8.96
CA ILE A 47 6.05 0.99 -8.33
C ILE A 47 4.79 0.35 -8.88
N HIS A 48 3.96 -0.17 -7.99
CA HIS A 48 2.61 -0.65 -8.28
C HIS A 48 1.60 0.38 -7.77
N TYR A 49 0.69 0.81 -8.63
CA TYR A 49 -0.38 1.74 -8.28
C TYR A 49 -1.70 0.98 -8.17
N ASP A 50 -2.39 1.14 -7.06
CA ASP A 50 -3.67 0.49 -6.79
C ASP A 50 -4.80 1.52 -6.83
N TYR A 51 -5.80 1.23 -7.66
CA TYR A 51 -6.95 2.10 -7.96
C TYR A 51 -8.20 1.73 -7.15
N THR A 52 -8.10 0.75 -6.25
CA THR A 52 -9.19 0.37 -5.36
C THR A 52 -9.46 1.48 -4.35
N ASN A 53 -10.72 1.95 -4.29
CA ASN A 53 -11.12 2.95 -3.31
C ASN A 53 -11.23 2.33 -1.90
N TRP A 54 -10.09 2.16 -1.23
CA TRP A 54 -10.02 1.59 0.11
C TRP A 54 -10.88 2.32 1.15
N PHE A 55 -11.13 3.62 0.95
CA PHE A 55 -11.97 4.42 1.84
C PHE A 55 -13.45 4.03 1.78
N ASP A 56 -13.89 3.40 0.69
CA ASP A 56 -15.26 2.90 0.52
C ASP A 56 -15.40 1.42 0.94
N THR A 57 -14.32 0.82 1.44
CA THR A 57 -14.33 -0.56 1.93
C THR A 57 -14.48 -0.63 3.44
N LYS A 58 -14.75 -1.83 3.96
CA LYS A 58 -14.76 -2.10 5.42
C LYS A 58 -13.38 -2.46 5.98
N TYR A 59 -12.32 -2.41 5.16
CA TYR A 59 -10.96 -2.75 5.58
C TYR A 59 -10.30 -1.55 6.25
N SER A 60 -9.96 -1.69 7.52
CA SER A 60 -9.16 -0.69 8.23
C SER A 60 -7.73 -0.65 7.69
N PHE A 61 -6.97 0.41 7.99
CA PHE A 61 -5.55 0.47 7.63
C PHE A 61 -4.74 -0.69 8.22
N SER A 62 -5.11 -1.17 9.41
CA SER A 62 -4.46 -2.34 10.01
C SER A 62 -4.76 -3.61 9.22
N ASP A 63 -6.00 -3.77 8.75
CA ASP A 63 -6.38 -4.92 7.92
C ASP A 63 -5.62 -4.89 6.57
N GLN A 64 -5.58 -3.73 5.92
CA GLN A 64 -4.82 -3.53 4.68
C GLN A 64 -3.33 -3.85 4.86
N MET A 65 -2.74 -3.50 6.01
CA MET A 65 -1.34 -3.81 6.33
C MET A 65 -1.10 -5.32 6.46
N ILE A 66 -2.01 -6.07 7.08
CA ILE A 66 -1.91 -7.53 7.20
C ILE A 66 -1.97 -8.19 5.82
N ILE A 67 -2.94 -7.77 4.99
CA ILE A 67 -3.10 -8.26 3.61
C ILE A 67 -1.85 -7.96 2.78
N TRP A 68 -1.33 -6.73 2.87
CA TRP A 68 -0.13 -6.30 2.17
C TRP A 68 1.10 -7.11 2.58
N LYS A 69 1.31 -7.34 3.87
CA LYS A 69 2.44 -8.15 4.39
C LYS A 69 2.39 -9.58 3.87
N ARG A 70 1.20 -10.20 3.85
CA ARG A 70 1.03 -11.53 3.26
C ARG A 70 1.46 -11.55 1.79
N LYS A 71 0.99 -10.59 1.00
CA LYS A 71 1.27 -10.52 -0.44
C LYS A 71 2.75 -10.26 -0.74
N TYR A 72 3.34 -9.25 -0.12
CA TYR A 72 4.65 -8.74 -0.51
C TYR A 72 5.82 -9.28 0.31
N LEU A 73 5.56 -9.73 1.54
CA LEU A 73 6.59 -10.28 2.43
C LEU A 73 6.45 -11.79 2.63
N GLY A 74 5.35 -12.40 2.17
CA GLY A 74 5.07 -13.81 2.41
C GLY A 74 4.78 -14.12 3.89
N GLU A 75 4.38 -13.12 4.67
CA GLU A 75 4.00 -13.32 6.08
C GLU A 75 2.67 -14.09 6.15
N GLU A 76 2.70 -15.30 6.70
CA GLU A 76 1.46 -16.08 6.93
C GLU A 76 0.68 -15.51 8.12
N ALA A 77 -0.65 -15.40 7.95
CA ALA A 77 -1.55 -15.09 9.04
C ALA A 77 -1.56 -16.26 10.04
N SER A 78 -1.19 -16.01 11.29
CA SER A 78 -1.09 -17.04 12.33
C SER A 78 -2.26 -17.02 13.31
N GLU A 79 -2.95 -15.88 13.45
CA GLU A 79 -4.14 -15.74 14.30
C GLU A 79 -5.42 -16.04 13.51
N GLU A 80 -6.39 -16.70 14.13
CA GLU A 80 -7.68 -17.05 13.49
C GLU A 80 -8.37 -15.84 12.84
N LYS A 81 -8.29 -14.68 13.51
CA LYS A 81 -8.84 -13.42 13.01
C LYS A 81 -8.19 -12.97 11.70
N ASP A 82 -6.87 -13.07 11.62
CA ASP A 82 -6.10 -12.64 10.44
C ASP A 82 -6.29 -13.61 9.28
N ILE A 83 -6.42 -14.91 9.57
CA ILE A 83 -6.78 -15.94 8.57
C ILE A 83 -8.16 -15.64 7.99
N ALA A 84 -9.16 -15.36 8.84
CA ALA A 84 -10.51 -15.02 8.39
C ALA A 84 -10.53 -13.70 7.60
N LEU A 85 -9.75 -12.71 8.02
CA LEU A 85 -9.59 -11.44 7.31
C LEU A 85 -9.05 -11.66 5.89
N VAL A 86 -7.99 -12.44 5.78
CA VAL A 86 -7.34 -12.78 4.51
C VAL A 86 -8.30 -13.56 3.61
N ALA A 87 -8.99 -14.58 4.12
CA ALA A 87 -9.95 -15.36 3.35
C ALA A 87 -11.11 -14.49 2.84
N LYS A 88 -11.60 -13.56 3.66
CA LYS A 88 -12.61 -12.58 3.26
C LYS A 88 -12.09 -11.69 2.12
N TYR A 89 -10.86 -11.17 2.25
CA TYR A 89 -10.22 -10.36 1.22
C TYR A 89 -10.10 -11.12 -0.11
N ASP A 90 -9.60 -12.35 -0.09
CA ASP A 90 -9.44 -13.16 -1.31
C ASP A 90 -10.77 -13.43 -2.01
N SER A 91 -11.87 -13.56 -1.24
CA SER A 91 -13.21 -13.73 -1.80
C SER A 91 -13.78 -12.44 -2.39
N GLU A 92 -13.53 -11.27 -1.77
CA GLU A 92 -14.05 -9.99 -2.24
C GLU A 92 -13.21 -9.41 -3.40
N PHE A 93 -11.91 -9.71 -3.43
CA PHE A 93 -10.93 -9.19 -4.39
C PHE A 93 -10.12 -10.32 -5.05
N PRO A 94 -10.73 -11.15 -5.91
CA PRO A 94 -10.06 -12.30 -6.52
C PRO A 94 -8.90 -11.91 -7.46
N ASN A 95 -8.87 -10.66 -7.95
CA ASN A 95 -7.79 -10.13 -8.78
C ASN A 95 -6.66 -9.49 -7.96
N ASP A 96 -6.79 -9.47 -6.63
CA ASP A 96 -5.80 -8.99 -5.66
C ASP A 96 -5.16 -7.65 -6.05
N PRO A 97 -5.91 -6.53 -5.94
CA PRO A 97 -5.46 -5.23 -6.42
C PRO A 97 -4.32 -4.61 -5.58
N ILE A 98 -4.14 -5.01 -4.31
CA ILE A 98 -3.11 -4.49 -3.40
C ILE A 98 -1.69 -4.75 -3.87
#